data_AF-A0A9E3CVP7-F1
#
_entry.id   AF-A0A9E3CVP7-F1
#
_cell.length_a   1.000
_cell.length_b   1.000
_cell.length_c   1.000
_cell.angle_alpha   90.00
_cell.angle_beta   90.00
_cell.angle_gamma   90.00
#
_symmetry.space_group_name_H-M   'P 1'
#
loop_
_entity.id
_entity.type
_entity.pdbx_description
1 polymer ?
#
loop_
_entity_poly.entity_id
_entity_poly.type
_entity_poly.pdbx_seq_one_letter_code
_entity_poly.pdbx_strand_id
1 'polypeptide(L)' 'MPSIERLTFIGLEYAFAPEKAYGMSRGGGFRRQGGLVEVETDGGVRGIGEAFGNPRV' A
#
# COMPACT_ATOMS: atom_id res chain seq x y z
N MET A 1 15.51 22.49 8.21
CA MET A 1 14.77 21.52 7.39
C MET A 1 14.21 20.48 8.33
N PRO A 2 12.90 20.17 8.27
CA PRO A 2 12.32 19.14 9.13
C PRO A 2 12.97 17.79 8.85
N SER A 3 13.21 17.02 9.91
CA SER A 3 13.72 15.64 9.82
C SER A 3 12.58 14.64 9.95
N ILE A 4 12.76 13.43 9.41
CA ILE A 4 11.80 12.33 9.59
C ILE A 4 12.03 11.72 10.97
N GLU A 5 11.01 11.77 11.82
CA GLU A 5 11.02 11.18 13.16
C GLU A 5 10.44 9.76 13.15
N ARG A 6 9.41 9.51 12.34
CA ARG A 6 8.74 8.20 12.24
C ARG A 6 8.44 7.83 10.80
N LEU A 7 8.68 6.56 10.48
CA LEU A 7 8.23 5.91 9.26
C LEU A 7 7.40 4.68 9.64
N THR A 8 6.22 4.52 9.04
CA THR A 8 5.37 3.35 9.22
C THR A 8 4.92 2.82 7.87
N PHE A 9 4.94 1.50 7.72
CA PHE A 9 4.39 0.80 6.57
C PHE A 9 3.18 -0.04 7.00
N ILE A 10 2.06 0.14 6.32
CA ILE A 10 0.81 -0.58 6.58
C ILE A 10 0.46 -1.35 5.31
N GLY A 11 0.66 -2.67 5.34
CA GLY A 11 0.30 -3.55 4.23
C GLY A 11 -1.21 -3.70 4.07
N LEU A 12 -1.71 -3.57 2.84
CA LEU A 12 -3.11 -3.68 2.49
C LEU A 12 -3.35 -4.82 1.49
N GLU A 13 -4.41 -5.58 1.72
CA GLU A 13 -4.91 -6.58 0.78
C GLU A 13 -6.44 -6.54 0.74
N TYR A 14 -6.97 -6.47 -0.47
CA TYR A 14 -8.37 -6.70 -0.75
C TYR A 14 -8.51 -7.89 -1.70
N ALA A 15 -9.38 -8.83 -1.37
CA ALA A 15 -9.67 -10.00 -2.19
C ALA A 15 -11.17 -10.12 -2.42
N PHE A 16 -11.56 -10.52 -3.63
CA PHE A 16 -12.93 -10.87 -3.96
C PHE A 16 -13.01 -12.28 -4.55
N ALA A 17 -14.24 -12.76 -4.76
CA ALA A 17 -14.52 -14.11 -5.25
C ALA A 17 -13.74 -14.39 -6.57
N PRO A 18 -12.87 -15.42 -6.64
CA PRO A 18 -12.03 -15.69 -7.80
C PRO A 18 -12.81 -15.91 -9.10
N GLU A 19 -14.05 -16.39 -9.01
CA GLU A 19 -14.94 -16.65 -10.16
C GLU A 19 -15.37 -15.35 -10.85
N LYS A 20 -15.26 -14.22 -10.16
CA LYS A 20 -15.54 -12.87 -10.68
C LYS A 20 -14.29 -12.19 -11.23
N ALA A 21 -13.14 -12.86 -11.23
CA ALA A 21 -11.88 -12.27 -11.68
C ALA A 21 -11.98 -11.85 -13.15
N TYR A 22 -11.58 -10.62 -13.45
CA TYR A 22 -11.40 -10.18 -14.83
C TYR A 22 -9.96 -10.46 -15.29
N GLY A 23 -9.83 -10.98 -16.50
CA GLY A 23 -8.54 -11.32 -17.09
C GLY A 23 -7.82 -10.08 -17.59
N MET A 24 -6.62 -9.84 -17.05
CA MET A 24 -5.66 -8.88 -17.60
C MET A 24 -4.53 -9.65 -18.29
N SER A 25 -3.69 -8.97 -19.06
CA SER A 25 -2.49 -9.57 -19.72
C SER A 25 -1.50 -10.23 -18.75
N ARG A 26 -1.64 -10.00 -17.44
CA ARG A 26 -0.82 -10.58 -16.36
C ARG A 26 -1.58 -11.62 -15.51
N GLY A 27 -2.74 -12.10 -15.96
CA GLY A 27 -3.58 -13.09 -15.26
C GLY A 27 -4.88 -12.51 -14.70
N GLY A 28 -5.67 -13.35 -14.03
CA GLY A 28 -6.91 -12.95 -13.38
C GLY A 28 -6.65 -12.21 -12.07
N GLY A 29 -7.01 -10.92 -12.02
CA GLY A 29 -6.79 -10.09 -10.83
C GLY A 29 -7.97 -10.15 -9.87
N PHE A 30 -7.97 -11.10 -8.92
CA PHE A 30 -8.97 -11.15 -7.83
C PHE A 30 -8.47 -10.61 -6.49
N ARG A 31 -7.19 -10.26 -6.41
CA ARG A 31 -6.56 -9.62 -5.27
C ARG A 31 -5.94 -8.29 -5.70
N ARG A 32 -6.22 -7.24 -4.94
CA ARG A 32 -5.53 -5.96 -5.02
C ARG A 32 -4.68 -5.81 -3.78
N GLN A 33 -3.40 -5.55 -3.98
CA GLN A 33 -2.42 -5.39 -2.93
C GLN A 33 -1.79 -4.00 -3.05
N GLY A 34 -1.40 -3.45 -1.91
CA GLY A 34 -0.64 -2.21 -1.82
C GLY A 34 -0.19 -1.99 -0.38
N GLY A 35 0.33 -0.81 -0.09
CA GLY A 35 0.58 -0.39 1.27
C GLY A 35 0.52 1.11 1.44
N LEU A 36 0.21 1.55 2.65
CA LEU A 36 0.33 2.96 3.04
C LEU A 36 1.70 3.18 3.67
N VAL A 37 2.36 4.26 3.24
CA VAL A 37 3.57 4.77 3.86
C VAL A 37 3.16 6.02 4.63
N GLU A 38 3.38 6.00 5.93
CA GLU A 38 3.16 7.15 6.79
C GLU A 38 4.50 7.72 7.24
N VAL A 39 4.66 9.03 7.12
CA VAL A 39 5.86 9.77 7.50
C VAL A 39 5.45 10.84 8.50
N GLU A 40 6.10 10.87 9.66
CA GLU A 40 5.96 11.92 10.68
C GLU A 40 7.28 12.67 10.78
N THR A 41 7.23 14.00 10.76
CA THR A 41 8.41 14.84 10.98
C THR A 41 8.57 15.23 12.44
N ASP A 42 9.77 15.65 12.81
CA ASP A 42 10.10 16.25 14.12
C ASP A 42 9.27 17.50 14.48
N GLY A 43 8.58 18.09 13.52
CA GLY A 43 7.63 19.18 13.70
C GLY A 43 6.17 18.72 13.90
N GLY A 44 5.91 17.42 14.00
CA GLY A 44 4.57 16.84 14.17
C GLY A 44 3.72 16.83 12.88
N VAL A 45 4.30 17.11 11.72
CA VAL A 45 3.59 17.05 10.43
C VAL A 45 3.55 15.60 9.95
N ARG A 46 2.35 15.10 9.63
CA ARG A 46 2.14 13.74 9.10
C ARG A 46 1.74 13.76 7.64
N GLY A 47 2.43 12.98 6.82
CA GLY A 47 2.10 12.70 5.42
C GLY A 47 1.79 11.23 5.19
N ILE A 48 0.95 10.94 4.19
CA ILE A 48 0.55 9.59 3.80
C ILE A 48 0.74 9.43 2.28
N GLY A 49 1.40 8.35 1.86
CA GLY A 49 1.56 7.95 0.46
C GLY A 49 1.17 6.49 0.22
N GLU A 50 0.98 6.11 -1.04
CA GLU A 50 0.68 4.73 -1.45
C GLU A 50 1.91 4.09 -2.10
N ALA A 51 2.23 2.87 -1.68
CA ALA A 51 3.15 1.96 -2.36
C ALA A 51 2.34 0.89 -3.12
N PHE A 52 2.55 0.81 -4.42
CA PHE A 52 1.91 -0.19 -5.27
C PHE A 52 2.62 -1.55 -5.19
N GLY A 53 1.86 -2.64 -5.04
CA GLY A 53 2.39 -4.00 -5.13
C GLY A 53 2.04 -4.88 -3.93
N ASN A 54 2.65 -6.06 -3.88
CA ASN A 54 2.45 -7.00 -2.78
C ASN A 54 3.21 -6.49 -1.53
N PRO A 55 2.52 -6.19 -0.40
CA PRO A 55 3.16 -5.63 0.79
C PRO A 55 4.07 -6.59 1.56
N ARG A 56 4.25 -7.82 1.07
CA ARG A 56 5.02 -8.88 1.74
C ARG A 56 6.34 -9.24 1.02
N VAL A 57 6.68 -8.57 -0.08
CA VAL A 57 7.87 -8.84 -0.90
C VAL A 57 8.64 -7.57 -1.18
#